data_AF-A0A4R9LQE4-F1
#
_entry.id   AF-A0A4R9LQE4-F1
#
_cell.length_a   1.000
_cell.length_b   1.000
_cell.length_c   1.000
_cell.angle_alpha   90.00
_cell.angle_beta   90.00
_cell.angle_gamma   90.00
#
_symmetry.space_group_name_H-M   'P 1'
#
loop_
_entity.id
_entity.type
_entity.pdbx_description
1 polymer ?
#
loop_
_entity_poly.entity_id
_entity_poly.type
_entity_poly.pdbx_seq_one_letter_code
_entity_poly.pdbx_strand_id
1 'polypeptide(L)'
;MMKPIFLSVLIFTSSLLFFQCGKLYEIYQNNVSGIELTDELIQKYVSAVKALHKLGSDIPKQLAEKGESEATGLELFNQIESIIKDAGFKDYAEFVKVNAKVAWAWNVSQGELGIQKFQNMKDDGLKQIEDTLADPSVPEEAKIELRKAKQKITDDWSHNKKYADISMSIVRPLTNSHDLEIIKRNQKEIMEAYTGIPQNKLKEIDPSLFITK
;
A
#
# COMPACT_ATOMS: atom_id res chain seq x y z
N MET A 1 15.42 25.87 -37.43
CA MET A 1 14.78 24.59 -37.81
C MET A 1 15.08 23.56 -36.71
N MET A 2 14.18 23.41 -35.73
CA MET A 2 14.28 22.38 -34.69
C MET A 2 13.60 21.08 -35.15
N LYS A 3 14.25 19.95 -34.90
CA LYS A 3 13.89 18.60 -35.38
C LYS A 3 12.53 18.13 -34.83
N PRO A 4 11.67 17.48 -35.65
CA PRO A 4 10.34 16.97 -35.27
C PRO A 4 10.38 15.63 -34.48
N ILE A 5 11.49 15.27 -33.85
CA ILE A 5 11.68 13.95 -33.21
C ILE A 5 11.24 13.96 -31.74
N PHE A 6 11.19 15.13 -31.08
CA PHE A 6 10.79 15.22 -29.67
C PHE A 6 9.28 15.11 -29.43
N LEU A 7 8.44 15.41 -30.43
CA LEU A 7 6.97 15.37 -30.29
C LEU A 7 6.41 13.94 -30.39
N SER A 8 7.06 13.07 -31.18
CA SER A 8 6.62 11.69 -31.41
C SER A 8 6.96 10.73 -30.26
N VAL A 9 8.03 10.99 -29.51
CA VAL A 9 8.40 10.19 -28.32
C VAL A 9 7.46 10.46 -27.13
N LEU A 10 7.00 11.71 -26.98
CA LEU A 10 6.07 12.09 -25.90
C LEU A 10 4.67 11.49 -26.10
N ILE A 11 4.19 11.40 -27.35
CA ILE A 11 2.87 10.81 -27.65
C ILE A 11 2.88 9.29 -27.39
N PHE A 12 3.99 8.60 -27.69
CA PHE A 12 4.09 7.15 -27.53
C PHE A 12 4.11 6.70 -26.07
N THR A 13 4.77 7.45 -25.17
CA THR A 13 4.82 7.10 -23.73
C THR A 13 3.52 7.37 -23.00
N SER A 14 2.80 8.46 -23.34
CA SER A 14 1.44 8.68 -22.82
C SER A 14 0.47 7.59 -23.28
N SER A 15 0.59 7.12 -24.52
CA SER A 15 -0.28 6.06 -25.08
C SER A 15 -0.12 4.73 -24.33
N LEU A 16 1.11 4.35 -23.95
CA LEU A 16 1.37 3.13 -23.18
C LEU A 16 0.79 3.20 -21.76
N LEU A 17 0.88 4.34 -21.08
CA LEU A 17 0.32 4.51 -19.74
C LEU A 17 -1.23 4.44 -19.75
N PHE A 18 -1.87 5.03 -20.77
CA PHE A 18 -3.32 4.91 -20.95
C PHE A 18 -3.76 3.46 -21.26
N PHE A 19 -3.00 2.75 -22.09
CA PHE A 19 -3.32 1.35 -22.45
C PHE A 19 -3.15 0.39 -21.25
N GLN A 20 -2.10 0.60 -20.45
CA GLN A 20 -1.86 -0.21 -19.25
C GLN A 20 -2.87 0.06 -18.14
N CYS A 21 -3.26 1.33 -17.92
CA CYS A 21 -4.32 1.66 -16.96
C CYS A 21 -5.68 1.11 -17.41
N GLY A 22 -6.01 1.20 -18.71
CA GLY A 22 -7.25 0.65 -19.26
C GLY A 22 -7.39 -0.85 -19.03
N LYS A 23 -6.33 -1.62 -19.32
CA LYS A 23 -6.32 -3.07 -19.08
C LYS A 23 -6.40 -3.43 -17.59
N LEU A 24 -5.76 -2.66 -16.72
CA LEU A 24 -5.86 -2.85 -15.27
C LEU A 24 -7.30 -2.66 -14.79
N TYR A 25 -7.97 -1.58 -15.21
CA TYR A 25 -9.36 -1.33 -14.84
C TYR A 25 -10.29 -2.41 -15.38
N GLU A 26 -10.10 -2.86 -16.62
CA GLU A 26 -10.88 -3.96 -17.19
C GLU A 26 -10.73 -5.26 -16.38
N ILE A 27 -9.49 -5.66 -16.06
CA ILE A 27 -9.24 -6.84 -15.23
C ILE A 27 -9.89 -6.70 -13.86
N TYR A 28 -9.77 -5.53 -13.22
CA TYR A 28 -10.40 -5.27 -11.93
C TYR A 28 -11.92 -5.36 -12.02
N GLN A 29 -12.54 -4.71 -13.00
CA GLN A 29 -13.99 -4.70 -13.17
C GLN A 29 -14.55 -6.11 -13.44
N ASN A 30 -13.84 -6.92 -14.21
CA ASN A 30 -14.31 -8.25 -14.58
C ASN A 30 -14.09 -9.29 -13.47
N ASN A 31 -13.15 -9.07 -12.55
CA ASN A 31 -12.72 -10.12 -11.60
C ASN A 31 -12.86 -9.76 -10.12
N VAL A 32 -12.84 -8.47 -9.76
CA VAL A 32 -12.67 -8.02 -8.36
C VAL A 32 -13.75 -7.03 -7.94
N SER A 33 -14.23 -6.15 -8.83
CA SER A 33 -15.10 -5.03 -8.44
C SER A 33 -16.43 -5.47 -7.80
N GLY A 34 -16.96 -6.61 -8.21
CA GLY A 34 -18.19 -7.21 -7.66
C GLY A 34 -18.05 -7.79 -6.24
N ILE A 35 -16.85 -7.81 -5.65
CA ILE A 35 -16.66 -8.18 -4.25
C ILE A 35 -16.88 -6.95 -3.38
N GLU A 36 -17.73 -7.10 -2.38
CA GLU A 36 -17.96 -6.13 -1.31
C GLU A 36 -17.30 -6.66 -0.03
N LEU A 37 -16.43 -5.85 0.59
CA LEU A 37 -15.76 -6.24 1.82
C LEU A 37 -16.73 -6.09 3.00
N THR A 38 -16.78 -7.11 3.85
CA THR A 38 -17.50 -7.07 5.13
C THR A 38 -16.56 -7.45 6.26
N ASP A 39 -16.89 -7.09 7.50
CA ASP A 39 -16.08 -7.48 8.67
C ASP A 39 -15.95 -9.02 8.78
N GLU A 40 -17.02 -9.77 8.47
CA GLU A 40 -16.98 -11.24 8.43
C GLU A 40 -16.03 -11.75 7.34
N LEU A 41 -16.08 -11.17 6.14
CA LEU A 41 -15.18 -11.56 5.04
C LEU A 41 -13.72 -11.25 5.38
N ILE A 42 -13.45 -10.14 6.06
CA ILE A 42 -12.12 -9.80 6.56
C ILE A 42 -11.65 -10.80 7.62
N GLN A 43 -12.52 -11.28 8.51
CA GLN A 43 -12.14 -12.30 9.49
C GLN A 43 -11.74 -13.63 8.82
N LYS A 44 -12.52 -14.08 7.82
CA LYS A 44 -12.17 -15.26 6.99
C LYS A 44 -10.82 -15.05 6.32
N TYR A 45 -10.64 -13.88 5.71
CA TYR A 45 -9.40 -13.49 5.05
C TYR A 45 -8.18 -13.49 6.00
N VAL A 46 -8.29 -12.85 7.17
CA VAL A 46 -7.25 -12.81 8.20
C VAL A 46 -6.88 -14.21 8.68
N SER A 47 -7.89 -15.06 8.89
CA SER A 47 -7.68 -16.46 9.29
C SER A 47 -6.86 -17.23 8.24
N ALA A 48 -7.27 -17.14 6.97
CA ALA A 48 -6.55 -17.76 5.85
C ALA A 48 -5.10 -17.26 5.76
N VAL A 49 -4.89 -15.94 5.77
CA VAL A 49 -3.55 -15.36 5.62
C VAL A 49 -2.63 -15.74 6.78
N LYS A 50 -3.12 -15.74 8.03
CA LYS A 50 -2.32 -16.19 9.19
C LYS A 50 -1.87 -17.64 9.04
N ALA A 51 -2.77 -18.52 8.62
CA ALA A 51 -2.46 -19.93 8.40
C ALA A 51 -1.51 -20.14 7.20
N LEU A 52 -1.72 -19.42 6.10
CA LEU A 52 -0.85 -19.46 4.92
C LEU A 52 0.55 -18.92 5.24
N HIS A 53 0.68 -17.87 6.06
CA HIS A 53 1.96 -17.33 6.50
C HIS A 53 2.75 -18.40 7.28
N LYS A 54 2.07 -19.11 8.19
CA LYS A 54 2.67 -20.23 8.94
C LYS A 54 3.12 -21.35 8.01
N LEU A 55 2.25 -21.79 7.08
CA LEU A 55 2.62 -22.80 6.09
C LEU A 55 3.82 -22.35 5.26
N GLY A 56 3.84 -21.09 4.81
CA GLY A 56 4.92 -20.51 4.02
C GLY A 56 6.29 -20.61 4.71
N SER A 57 6.34 -20.42 6.03
CA SER A 57 7.58 -20.61 6.80
C SER A 57 8.05 -22.07 6.88
N ASP A 58 7.13 -23.04 6.74
CA ASP A 58 7.43 -24.47 6.80
C ASP A 58 7.80 -25.05 5.41
N ILE A 59 7.40 -24.39 4.30
CA ILE A 59 7.64 -24.88 2.93
C ILE A 59 9.12 -25.21 2.65
N PRO A 60 10.12 -24.36 2.97
CA PRO A 60 11.52 -24.68 2.69
C PRO A 60 11.98 -25.97 3.37
N LYS A 61 11.50 -26.22 4.60
CA LYS A 61 11.79 -27.45 5.34
C LYS A 61 11.12 -28.66 4.67
N GLN A 62 9.85 -28.54 4.27
CA GLN A 62 9.15 -29.62 3.56
C GLN A 62 9.82 -29.97 2.22
N LEU A 63 10.27 -28.97 1.46
CA LEU A 63 11.02 -29.18 0.22
C LEU A 63 12.37 -29.85 0.46
N ALA A 64 13.09 -29.46 1.52
CA ALA A 64 14.35 -30.09 1.88
C ALA A 64 14.19 -31.56 2.31
N GLU A 65 13.09 -31.92 2.99
CA GLU A 65 12.82 -33.28 3.46
C GLU A 65 12.27 -34.19 2.36
N LYS A 66 11.40 -33.67 1.48
CA LYS A 66 10.68 -34.46 0.45
C LYS A 66 11.32 -34.40 -0.94
N GLY A 67 12.22 -33.45 -1.17
CA GLY A 67 12.77 -33.13 -2.48
C GLY A 67 11.82 -32.27 -3.33
N GLU A 68 12.40 -31.48 -4.22
CA GLU A 68 11.67 -30.66 -5.18
C GLU A 68 11.16 -31.54 -6.34
N SER A 69 9.85 -31.80 -6.36
CA SER A 69 9.20 -32.57 -7.42
C SER A 69 7.79 -32.03 -7.69
N GLU A 70 7.22 -32.38 -8.84
CA GLU A 70 5.83 -32.04 -9.18
C GLU A 70 4.84 -32.59 -8.14
N ALA A 71 5.06 -33.81 -7.64
CA ALA A 71 4.24 -34.42 -6.60
C ALA A 71 4.29 -33.62 -5.28
N THR A 72 5.50 -33.18 -4.87
CA THR A 72 5.67 -32.31 -3.71
C THR A 72 4.96 -30.97 -3.91
N GLY A 73 5.04 -30.40 -5.12
CA GLY A 73 4.35 -29.15 -5.46
C GLY A 73 2.83 -29.27 -5.39
N LEU A 74 2.27 -30.36 -5.91
CA LEU A 74 0.83 -30.62 -5.84
C LEU A 74 0.35 -30.83 -4.40
N GLU A 75 1.13 -31.55 -3.59
CA GLU A 75 0.82 -31.74 -2.16
C GLU A 75 0.79 -30.39 -1.41
N LEU A 76 1.77 -29.52 -1.65
CA LEU A 76 1.81 -28.17 -1.06
C LEU A 76 0.62 -27.32 -1.51
N PHE A 77 0.26 -27.38 -2.80
CA PHE A 77 -0.91 -26.68 -3.30
C PHE A 77 -2.21 -27.17 -2.64
N ASN A 78 -2.37 -28.48 -2.44
CA ASN A 78 -3.53 -29.04 -1.76
C ASN A 78 -3.62 -28.57 -0.29
N GLN A 79 -2.47 -28.41 0.39
CA GLN A 79 -2.43 -27.82 1.74
C GLN A 79 -2.90 -26.36 1.72
N ILE A 80 -2.44 -25.56 0.75
CA ILE A 80 -2.88 -24.17 0.56
C ILE A 80 -4.40 -24.11 0.34
N GLU A 81 -4.93 -24.96 -0.55
CA GLU A 81 -6.36 -24.99 -0.85
C GLU A 81 -7.20 -25.42 0.36
N SER A 82 -6.72 -26.39 1.15
CA SER A 82 -7.37 -26.80 2.40
C SER A 82 -7.44 -25.65 3.39
N ILE A 83 -6.33 -24.95 3.63
CA ILE A 83 -6.29 -23.80 4.55
C ILE A 83 -7.32 -22.74 4.15
N ILE A 84 -7.42 -22.45 2.85
CA ILE A 84 -8.35 -21.46 2.32
C ILE A 84 -9.81 -21.91 2.52
N LYS A 85 -10.11 -23.19 2.26
CA LYS A 85 -11.45 -23.75 2.49
C LYS A 85 -11.81 -23.81 3.98
N ASP A 86 -10.87 -24.19 4.83
CA ASP A 86 -11.04 -24.24 6.29
C ASP A 86 -11.30 -22.84 6.88
N ALA A 87 -10.75 -21.79 6.25
CA ALA A 87 -11.05 -20.40 6.60
C ALA A 87 -12.43 -19.91 6.10
N GLY A 88 -13.17 -20.74 5.36
CA GLY A 88 -14.54 -20.47 4.92
C GLY A 88 -14.68 -19.88 3.51
N PHE A 89 -13.62 -19.91 2.69
CA PHE A 89 -13.73 -19.61 1.26
C PHE A 89 -14.16 -20.84 0.47
N LYS A 90 -14.88 -20.62 -0.62
CA LYS A 90 -15.31 -21.68 -1.55
C LYS A 90 -14.11 -22.37 -2.19
N ASP A 91 -13.16 -21.57 -2.67
CA ASP A 91 -11.99 -22.04 -3.41
C ASP A 91 -10.85 -21.00 -3.41
N TYR A 92 -9.69 -21.41 -3.95
CA TYR A 92 -8.52 -20.55 -4.10
C TYR A 92 -8.82 -19.30 -4.95
N ALA A 93 -9.68 -19.41 -5.97
CA ALA A 93 -9.98 -18.30 -6.86
C ALA A 93 -10.80 -17.21 -6.17
N GLU A 94 -11.78 -17.57 -5.35
CA GLU A 94 -12.50 -16.63 -4.49
C GLU A 94 -11.54 -15.93 -3.52
N PHE A 95 -10.69 -16.69 -2.83
CA PHE A 95 -9.70 -16.12 -1.91
C PHE A 95 -8.77 -15.12 -2.60
N VAL A 96 -8.25 -15.44 -3.80
CA VAL A 96 -7.37 -14.53 -4.56
C VAL A 96 -8.08 -13.23 -4.93
N LYS A 97 -9.36 -13.30 -5.33
CA LYS A 97 -10.13 -12.09 -5.65
C LYS A 97 -10.37 -11.23 -4.41
N VAL A 98 -10.69 -11.84 -3.26
CA VAL A 98 -10.82 -11.13 -1.99
C VAL A 98 -9.48 -10.53 -1.56
N ASN A 99 -8.38 -11.27 -1.69
CA ASN A 99 -7.04 -10.75 -1.43
C ASN A 99 -6.70 -9.54 -2.32
N ALA A 100 -7.04 -9.58 -3.60
CA ALA A 100 -6.87 -8.43 -4.50
C ALA A 100 -7.71 -7.24 -4.05
N LYS A 101 -8.97 -7.48 -3.64
CA LYS A 101 -9.87 -6.44 -3.13
C LYS A 101 -9.32 -5.78 -1.86
N VAL A 102 -8.86 -6.58 -0.90
CA VAL A 102 -8.21 -6.12 0.33
C VAL A 102 -6.95 -5.32 0.01
N ALA A 103 -6.09 -5.80 -0.89
CA ALA A 103 -4.85 -5.11 -1.27
C ALA A 103 -5.10 -3.73 -1.88
N TRP A 104 -6.09 -3.57 -2.76
CA TRP A 104 -6.42 -2.27 -3.35
C TRP A 104 -6.92 -1.27 -2.30
N ALA A 105 -7.88 -1.68 -1.48
CA ALA A 105 -8.42 -0.84 -0.41
C ALA A 105 -7.33 -0.49 0.64
N TRP A 106 -6.49 -1.46 1.00
CA TRP A 106 -5.34 -1.25 1.88
C TRP A 106 -4.35 -0.23 1.32
N ASN A 107 -3.91 -0.39 0.08
CA ASN A 107 -2.93 0.50 -0.55
C ASN A 107 -3.46 1.95 -0.65
N VAL A 108 -4.74 2.13 -0.97
CA VAL A 108 -5.37 3.45 -0.96
C VAL A 108 -5.41 4.02 0.44
N SER A 109 -5.80 3.24 1.45
CA SER A 109 -5.80 3.70 2.84
C SER A 109 -4.40 4.10 3.32
N GLN A 110 -3.36 3.30 3.01
CA GLN A 110 -1.98 3.62 3.39
C GLN A 110 -1.43 4.82 2.61
N GLY A 111 -1.81 4.98 1.34
CA GLY A 111 -1.45 6.15 0.53
C GLY A 111 -2.02 7.45 1.10
N GLU A 112 -3.30 7.44 1.52
CA GLU A 112 -3.93 8.59 2.19
C GLU A 112 -3.21 8.95 3.49
N LEU A 113 -2.90 7.95 4.33
CA LEU A 113 -2.17 8.14 5.59
C LEU A 113 -0.75 8.68 5.35
N GLY A 114 -0.04 8.13 4.37
CA GLY A 114 1.31 8.57 4.02
C GLY A 114 1.33 10.04 3.60
N ILE A 115 0.43 10.44 2.70
CA ILE A 115 0.32 11.84 2.25
C ILE A 115 0.05 12.76 3.44
N GLN A 116 -0.91 12.40 4.31
CA GLN A 116 -1.23 13.20 5.49
C GLN A 116 -0.04 13.30 6.46
N LYS A 117 0.66 12.21 6.73
CA LYS A 117 1.85 12.18 7.59
C LYS A 117 2.94 13.11 7.06
N PHE A 118 3.26 13.03 5.77
CA PHE A 118 4.27 13.91 5.17
C PHE A 118 3.82 15.37 5.12
N GLN A 119 2.52 15.64 4.94
CA GLN A 119 1.99 17.00 5.03
C GLN A 119 2.19 17.58 6.42
N ASN A 120 1.84 16.83 7.48
CA ASN A 120 2.03 17.28 8.86
C ASN A 120 3.51 17.52 9.17
N MET A 121 4.40 16.61 8.77
CA MET A 121 5.86 16.79 8.95
C MET A 121 6.38 18.06 8.27
N LYS A 122 5.88 18.36 7.06
CA LYS A 122 6.21 19.60 6.35
C LYS A 122 5.70 20.82 7.12
N ASP A 123 4.43 20.81 7.52
CA ASP A 123 3.80 21.94 8.21
C ASP A 123 4.50 22.24 9.54
N ASP A 124 4.82 21.21 10.32
CA ASP A 124 5.57 21.33 11.58
C ASP A 124 6.99 21.86 11.34
N GLY A 125 7.70 21.33 10.32
CA GLY A 125 9.04 21.79 9.97
C GLY A 125 9.07 23.25 9.49
N LEU A 126 8.08 23.66 8.69
CA LEU A 126 7.95 25.05 8.24
C LEU A 126 7.65 25.98 9.42
N LYS A 127 6.79 25.57 10.34
CA LYS A 127 6.50 26.34 11.55
C LYS A 127 7.75 26.56 12.41
N GLN A 128 8.54 25.52 12.65
CA GLN A 128 9.80 25.65 13.40
C GLN A 128 10.78 26.63 12.73
N ILE A 129 10.87 26.61 11.40
CA ILE A 129 11.69 27.55 10.66
C ILE A 129 11.15 28.98 10.81
N GLU A 130 9.84 29.18 10.72
CA GLU A 130 9.23 30.50 10.89
C GLU A 130 9.44 31.08 12.29
N ASP A 131 9.25 30.27 13.32
CA ASP A 131 9.51 30.66 14.71
C ASP A 131 10.98 31.06 14.91
N THR A 132 11.92 30.32 14.31
CA THR A 132 13.37 30.62 14.38
C THR A 132 13.74 31.87 13.59
N LEU A 133 13.09 32.12 12.44
CA LEU A 133 13.32 33.33 11.64
C LEU A 133 12.83 34.60 12.36
N ALA A 134 11.79 34.47 13.19
CA ALA A 134 11.23 35.57 13.98
C ALA A 134 12.09 35.92 15.21
N ASP A 135 12.98 35.03 15.65
CA ASP A 135 13.86 35.27 16.80
C ASP A 135 14.93 36.33 16.46
N PRO A 136 14.97 37.48 17.18
CA PRO A 136 15.97 38.51 16.94
C PRO A 136 17.40 38.10 17.35
N SER A 137 17.57 37.06 18.18
CA SER A 137 18.87 36.55 18.62
C SER A 137 19.57 35.68 17.56
N VAL A 138 18.82 35.21 16.55
CA VAL A 138 19.37 34.39 15.47
C VAL A 138 20.14 35.28 14.48
N PRO A 139 21.42 34.97 14.21
CA PRO A 139 22.24 35.73 13.27
C PRO A 139 21.68 35.73 11.84
N GLU A 140 21.93 36.80 11.09
CA GLU A 140 21.36 36.96 9.74
C GLU A 140 21.87 35.90 8.76
N GLU A 141 23.12 35.45 8.91
CA GLU A 141 23.67 34.35 8.11
C GLU A 141 22.90 33.04 8.32
N ALA A 142 22.47 32.76 9.56
CA ALA A 142 21.64 31.61 9.87
C ALA A 142 20.21 31.79 9.31
N LYS A 143 19.67 33.01 9.37
CA LYS A 143 18.36 33.34 8.77
C LYS A 143 18.36 33.15 7.25
N ILE A 144 19.45 33.47 6.56
CA ILE A 144 19.58 33.23 5.11
C ILE A 144 19.48 31.74 4.80
N GLU A 145 20.20 30.89 5.53
CA GLU A 145 20.13 29.43 5.33
C GLU A 145 18.76 28.85 5.69
N LEU A 146 18.12 29.34 6.74
CA LEU A 146 16.74 28.97 7.10
C LEU A 146 15.73 29.33 6.02
N ARG A 147 15.85 30.51 5.39
CA ARG A 147 14.99 30.89 4.25
C ARG A 147 15.21 29.95 3.04
N LYS A 148 16.44 29.54 2.76
CA LYS A 148 16.74 28.55 1.71
C LYS A 148 16.14 27.19 2.05
N ALA A 149 16.27 26.73 3.30
CA ALA A 149 15.68 25.47 3.76
C ALA A 149 14.15 25.48 3.65
N LYS A 150 13.51 26.59 4.05
CA LYS A 150 12.06 26.80 3.89
C LYS A 150 11.61 26.63 2.43
N GLN A 151 12.33 27.27 1.51
CA GLN A 151 12.05 27.17 0.09
C GLN A 151 12.21 25.74 -0.41
N LYS A 152 13.33 25.08 -0.06
CA LYS A 152 13.60 23.69 -0.44
C LYS A 152 12.51 22.73 0.04
N ILE A 153 12.08 22.83 1.30
CA ILE A 153 10.99 22.00 1.85
C ILE A 153 9.69 22.20 1.06
N THR A 154 9.39 23.44 0.71
CA THR A 154 8.18 23.79 -0.06
C THR A 154 8.24 23.21 -1.48
N ASP A 155 9.37 23.33 -2.15
CA ASP A 155 9.58 22.84 -3.51
C ASP A 155 9.57 21.31 -3.57
N ASP A 156 10.29 20.65 -2.65
CA ASP A 156 10.34 19.20 -2.54
C ASP A 156 8.95 18.62 -2.27
N TRP A 157 8.17 19.24 -1.35
CA TRP A 157 6.80 18.83 -1.10
C TRP A 157 5.93 18.95 -2.34
N SER A 158 5.95 20.11 -3.02
CA SER A 158 5.16 20.35 -4.22
C SER A 158 5.48 19.32 -5.32
N HIS A 159 6.77 19.05 -5.53
CA HIS A 159 7.24 18.05 -6.48
C HIS A 159 6.75 16.64 -6.11
N ASN A 160 6.96 16.22 -4.87
CA ASN A 160 6.64 14.86 -4.42
C ASN A 160 5.13 14.61 -4.31
N LYS A 161 4.37 15.60 -3.80
CA LYS A 161 2.92 15.52 -3.68
C LYS A 161 2.27 15.31 -5.05
N LYS A 162 2.78 15.96 -6.10
CA LYS A 162 2.28 15.75 -7.48
C LYS A 162 2.35 14.28 -7.90
N TYR A 163 3.46 13.58 -7.63
CA TYR A 163 3.57 12.16 -7.97
C TYR A 163 2.67 11.29 -7.10
N ALA A 164 2.57 11.60 -5.81
CA ALA A 164 1.65 10.90 -4.91
C ALA A 164 0.19 11.06 -5.38
N ASP A 165 -0.23 12.27 -5.76
CA ASP A 165 -1.57 12.55 -6.29
C ASP A 165 -1.84 11.78 -7.60
N ILE A 166 -0.86 11.71 -8.50
CA ILE A 166 -0.95 10.91 -9.73
C ILE A 166 -1.14 9.43 -9.39
N SER A 167 -0.30 8.86 -8.51
CA SER A 167 -0.43 7.47 -8.09
C SER A 167 -1.80 7.20 -7.46
N MET A 168 -2.26 8.09 -6.57
CA MET A 168 -3.58 7.98 -5.93
C MET A 168 -4.72 8.08 -6.94
N SER A 169 -4.59 8.89 -8.00
CA SER A 169 -5.60 8.97 -9.06
C SER A 169 -5.77 7.66 -9.85
N ILE A 170 -4.72 6.83 -9.90
CA ILE A 170 -4.73 5.52 -10.57
C ILE A 170 -5.32 4.44 -9.66
N VAL A 171 -4.97 4.44 -8.37
CA VAL A 171 -5.38 3.37 -7.45
C VAL A 171 -6.73 3.61 -6.78
N ARG A 172 -7.13 4.87 -6.57
CA ARG A 172 -8.40 5.21 -5.89
C ARG A 172 -9.65 4.64 -6.60
N PRO A 173 -9.73 4.58 -7.94
CA PRO A 173 -10.85 3.93 -8.64
C PRO A 173 -10.94 2.41 -8.42
N LEU A 174 -9.92 1.76 -7.87
CA LEU A 174 -9.88 0.30 -7.61
C LEU A 174 -10.45 -0.05 -6.22
N THR A 175 -11.10 0.90 -5.56
CA THR A 175 -11.79 0.71 -4.27
C THR A 175 -12.95 1.70 -4.14
N ASN A 176 -13.72 1.61 -3.06
CA ASN A 176 -14.80 2.53 -2.75
C ASN A 176 -14.77 2.89 -1.25
N SER A 177 -15.56 3.87 -0.85
CA SER A 177 -15.59 4.37 0.53
C SER A 177 -16.00 3.30 1.55
N HIS A 178 -16.88 2.38 1.18
CA HIS A 178 -17.32 1.29 2.06
C HIS A 178 -16.16 0.33 2.37
N ASP A 179 -15.51 -0.18 1.32
CA ASP A 179 -14.36 -1.08 1.46
C ASP A 179 -13.21 -0.43 2.24
N LEU A 180 -12.96 0.86 2.00
CA LEU A 180 -11.96 1.63 2.74
C LEU A 180 -12.28 1.71 4.23
N GLU A 181 -13.55 1.91 4.59
CA GLU A 181 -13.96 1.95 6.00
C GLU A 181 -13.73 0.59 6.68
N ILE A 182 -14.13 -0.50 6.01
CA ILE A 182 -13.91 -1.87 6.50
C ILE A 182 -12.43 -2.15 6.74
N ILE A 183 -11.56 -1.80 5.79
CA ILE A 183 -10.11 -1.94 5.95
C ILE A 183 -9.57 -1.08 7.09
N LYS A 184 -9.99 0.18 7.21
CA LYS A 184 -9.55 1.08 8.28
C LYS A 184 -9.93 0.53 9.66
N ARG A 185 -11.12 -0.06 9.80
CA ARG A 185 -11.56 -0.69 11.07
C ARG A 185 -10.75 -1.93 11.43
N ASN A 186 -10.42 -2.77 10.44
CA ASN A 186 -9.72 -4.04 10.62
C ASN A 186 -8.20 -3.95 10.36
N GLN A 187 -7.65 -2.73 10.32
CA GLN A 187 -6.29 -2.49 9.84
C GLN A 187 -5.26 -3.30 10.65
N LYS A 188 -5.52 -3.42 11.95
CA LYS A 188 -4.68 -4.10 12.92
C LYS A 188 -4.61 -5.60 12.64
N GLU A 189 -5.76 -6.27 12.52
CA GLU A 189 -5.79 -7.71 12.25
C GLU A 189 -5.18 -8.05 10.89
N ILE A 190 -5.44 -7.21 9.88
CA ILE A 190 -4.89 -7.38 8.53
C ILE A 190 -3.36 -7.27 8.56
N MET A 191 -2.82 -6.26 9.25
CA MET A 191 -1.36 -6.07 9.36
C MET A 191 -0.68 -7.26 10.05
N GLU A 192 -1.23 -7.73 11.17
CA GLU A 192 -0.69 -8.90 11.87
C GLU A 192 -0.72 -10.14 10.99
N ALA A 193 -1.80 -10.36 10.25
CA ALA A 193 -1.92 -11.50 9.37
C ALA A 193 -0.85 -11.49 8.28
N TYR A 194 -0.66 -10.35 7.62
CA TYR A 194 0.32 -10.21 6.54
C TYR A 194 1.77 -10.31 7.03
N THR A 195 2.09 -9.65 8.14
CA THR A 195 3.47 -9.59 8.65
C THR A 195 3.87 -10.83 9.43
N GLY A 196 2.89 -11.57 9.98
CA GLY A 196 3.15 -12.63 10.96
C GLY A 196 3.63 -12.09 12.32
N ILE A 197 3.64 -10.77 12.52
CA ILE A 197 4.13 -10.11 13.72
C ILE A 197 2.93 -9.67 14.59
N PRO A 198 2.86 -10.08 15.87
CA PRO A 198 1.80 -9.63 16.78
C PRO A 198 1.81 -8.10 17.01
N GLN A 199 0.64 -7.50 17.25
CA GLN A 199 0.49 -6.05 17.42
C GLN A 199 1.41 -5.42 18.46
N ASN A 200 1.64 -6.09 19.59
CA ASN A 200 2.52 -5.54 20.64
C ASN A 200 3.94 -5.32 20.10
N LYS A 201 4.45 -6.26 19.30
CA LYS A 201 5.75 -6.12 18.63
C LYS A 201 5.72 -5.09 17.50
N LEU A 202 4.64 -5.02 16.73
CA LEU A 202 4.51 -3.99 15.69
C LEU A 202 4.54 -2.56 16.28
N LYS A 203 3.93 -2.35 17.45
CA LYS A 203 3.98 -1.07 18.17
C LYS A 203 5.36 -0.72 18.68
N GLU A 204 6.18 -1.71 19.02
CA GLU A 204 7.59 -1.48 19.39
C GLU A 204 8.42 -1.06 18.18
N ILE A 205 8.08 -1.54 16.98
CA ILE A 205 8.81 -1.23 15.73
C ILE A 205 8.45 0.18 15.21
N ASP A 206 7.16 0.50 15.10
CA ASP A 206 6.71 1.84 14.74
C ASP A 206 5.34 2.14 15.41
N PRO A 207 5.32 2.96 16.47
CA PRO A 207 4.09 3.34 17.18
C PRO A 207 3.06 4.05 16.29
N SER A 208 3.48 4.61 15.15
CA SER A 208 2.62 5.32 14.20
C SER A 208 1.99 4.43 13.12
N LEU A 209 2.26 3.12 13.12
CA LEU A 209 1.73 2.15 12.14
C LEU A 209 0.21 1.98 12.18
N PHE A 210 -0.40 2.26 13.33
CA PHE A 210 -1.83 2.05 13.54
C PHE A 210 -2.54 3.40 13.68
N ILE A 211 -3.67 3.56 13.00
CA ILE A 211 -4.55 4.71 13.18
C ILE A 211 -4.84 4.84 14.69
N THR A 212 -4.28 5.88 15.31
CA THR A 212 -4.73 6.40 16.59
C THR A 212 -5.68 7.53 16.25
N LYS A 213 -6.86 7.48 16.86
CA LYS A 213 -8.02 8.34 16.59
C LYS A 213 -7.67 9.82 16.54
#